data_AF-A0A3M6HS60-F1
#
_entry.id   AF-A0A3M6HS60-F1
#
_cell.length_a   1.000
_cell.length_b   1.000
_cell.length_c   1.000
_cell.angle_alpha   90.00
_cell.angle_beta   90.00
_cell.angle_gamma   90.00
#
_symmetry.space_group_name_H-M   'P 1'
#
loop_
_entity.id
_entity.type
_entity.pdbx_description
1 polymer ?
#
loop_
_entity_poly.entity_id
_entity_poly.type
_entity_poly.pdbx_seq_one_letter_code
_entity_poly.pdbx_strand_id
1 'polypeptide(L)'
;MKHNDPSVKILERARQRIESVGIAGDLEVMLHNAAQAQGWINALQAESVLSKEHCDMLDAELKSAVSKWSSGPDKPYKQPIA
;
A
#
# COMPACT_ATOMS: atom_id res chain seq x y z
N MET A 1 -11.75 -14.95 21.26
CA MET A 1 -12.03 -13.56 20.85
C MET A 1 -10.72 -12.90 20.43
N LYS A 2 -10.40 -12.81 19.12
CA LYS A 2 -9.16 -12.18 18.60
C LYS A 2 -9.42 -10.97 17.68
N HIS A 3 -10.65 -10.44 17.66
CA HIS A 3 -11.04 -9.33 16.78
C HIS A 3 -10.98 -7.93 17.43
N ASN A 4 -10.46 -7.83 18.67
CA ASN A 4 -10.45 -6.57 19.43
C ASN A 4 -9.04 -6.01 19.69
N ASP A 5 -7.99 -6.56 19.08
CA ASP A 5 -6.67 -5.93 19.13
C ASP A 5 -6.70 -4.65 18.27
N PRO A 6 -6.48 -3.46 18.86
CA PRO A 6 -6.45 -2.20 18.11
C PRO A 6 -5.45 -2.23 16.96
N SER A 7 -4.34 -2.95 17.11
CA SER A 7 -3.28 -3.08 16.11
C SER A 7 -3.79 -3.76 14.84
N VAL A 8 -4.65 -4.77 14.96
CA VAL A 8 -5.23 -5.48 13.80
C VAL A 8 -6.12 -4.54 12.99
N LYS A 9 -6.98 -3.75 13.65
CA LYS A 9 -7.84 -2.78 12.97
C LYS A 9 -7.04 -1.66 12.30
N ILE A 10 -5.95 -1.22 12.95
CA ILE A 10 -5.06 -0.20 12.40
C ILE A 10 -4.33 -0.75 11.16
N LEU A 11 -3.84 -1.99 11.22
CA LEU A 11 -3.22 -2.67 10.08
C LEU A 11 -4.20 -2.83 8.89
N GLU A 12 -5.42 -3.29 9.13
CA GLU A 12 -6.46 -3.38 8.10
C GLU A 12 -6.73 -2.02 7.45
N ARG A 13 -6.85 -0.97 8.26
CA ARG A 13 -7.10 0.39 7.79
C ARG A 13 -5.92 0.99 7.00
N ALA A 14 -4.68 0.64 7.36
CA ALA A 14 -3.49 1.02 6.61
C ALA A 14 -3.45 0.31 5.26
N ARG A 15 -3.78 -0.99 5.22
CA ARG A 15 -3.88 -1.78 3.99
C ARG A 15 -4.93 -1.27 3.01
N GLN A 16 -6.10 -0.88 3.50
CA GLN A 16 -7.14 -0.27 2.64
C GLN A 16 -6.68 1.04 1.98
N ARG A 17 -5.83 1.81 2.65
CA ARG A 17 -5.23 3.03 2.05
C ARG A 17 -4.23 2.66 0.96
N ILE A 18 -3.42 1.64 1.19
CA ILE A 18 -2.48 1.12 0.19
C ILE A 18 -3.23 0.57 -1.02
N GLU A 19 -4.36 -0.14 -0.82
CA GLU A 19 -5.20 -0.64 -1.92
C GLU A 19 -5.71 0.48 -2.84
N SER A 20 -5.99 1.67 -2.28
CA SER A 20 -6.41 2.84 -3.05
C SER A 20 -5.34 3.32 -4.06
N VAL A 21 -4.07 3.00 -3.84
CA VAL A 21 -2.98 3.25 -4.81
C VAL A 21 -3.11 2.35 -6.03
N GLY A 22 -3.49 1.08 -5.82
CA GLY A 22 -3.60 0.08 -6.89
C GLY A 22 -4.79 0.29 -7.83
N ILE A 23 -5.81 1.02 -7.39
CA ILE A 23 -7.03 1.31 -8.18
C ILE A 23 -7.12 2.75 -8.68
N ALA A 24 -6.06 3.54 -8.51
CA ALA A 24 -6.04 4.93 -8.97
C ALA A 24 -6.27 5.01 -10.49
N GLY A 25 -7.07 5.99 -10.93
CA GLY A 25 -7.43 6.15 -12.35
C GLY A 25 -6.32 6.76 -13.21
N ASP A 26 -5.43 7.54 -12.60
CA ASP A 26 -4.34 8.24 -13.25
C ASP A 26 -3.15 8.45 -12.30
N LEU A 27 -2.06 9.00 -12.86
CA LEU A 27 -0.80 9.19 -12.16
C LEU A 27 -0.92 10.18 -10.99
N GLU A 28 -1.68 11.26 -11.16
CA GLU A 28 -1.83 12.29 -10.12
C GLU A 28 -2.56 11.70 -8.92
N VAL A 29 -3.65 10.97 -9.16
CA VAL A 29 -4.41 10.26 -8.12
C VAL A 29 -3.54 9.20 -7.45
N MET A 30 -2.76 8.43 -8.22
CA MET A 30 -1.86 7.42 -7.66
C MET A 30 -0.82 8.05 -6.73
N LEU A 31 -0.16 9.12 -7.17
CA LEU A 31 0.85 9.84 -6.39
C LEU A 31 0.24 10.44 -5.10
N HIS A 32 -0.96 11.01 -5.20
CA HIS A 32 -1.67 11.55 -4.04
C HIS A 32 -1.98 10.44 -3.02
N ASN A 33 -2.55 9.32 -3.47
CA ASN A 33 -2.89 8.19 -2.61
C ASN A 33 -1.64 7.59 -1.96
N ALA A 34 -0.53 7.47 -2.70
CA ALA A 34 0.73 6.95 -2.20
C ALA A 34 1.34 7.87 -1.13
N ALA A 35 1.33 9.19 -1.36
CA ALA A 35 1.81 10.17 -0.39
C ALA A 35 0.98 10.15 0.90
N GLN A 36 -0.35 10.03 0.79
CA GLN A 36 -1.23 9.89 1.95
C GLN A 36 -0.97 8.60 2.73
N ALA A 37 -0.82 7.47 2.05
CA ALA A 37 -0.52 6.19 2.68
C ALA A 37 0.84 6.23 3.42
N GLN A 38 1.88 6.79 2.77
CA GLN A 38 3.19 6.94 3.40
C GLN A 38 3.15 7.86 4.62
N GLY A 39 2.46 9.00 4.53
CA GLY A 39 2.30 9.92 5.66
C GLY A 39 1.64 9.25 6.86
N TRP A 40 0.65 8.40 6.62
CA TRP A 40 0.01 7.59 7.66
C TRP A 40 0.97 6.57 8.29
N ILE A 41 1.74 5.82 7.50
CA ILE A 41 2.72 4.85 8.01
C ILE A 41 3.75 5.56 8.89
N ASN A 42 4.27 6.70 8.43
CA ASN A 42 5.23 7.50 9.17
C ASN A 42 4.66 7.99 10.52
N ALA A 43 3.39 8.43 10.54
CA ALA A 43 2.73 8.84 11.77
C ALA A 43 2.53 7.65 12.74
N LEU A 44 2.11 6.49 12.24
CA LEU A 44 1.97 5.27 13.06
C LEU A 44 3.29 4.84 13.69
N GLN A 45 4.40 4.99 12.95
CA GLN A 45 5.74 4.70 13.46
C GLN A 45 6.21 5.74 14.48
N ALA A 46 6.03 7.03 14.20
CA ALA A 46 6.46 8.13 15.07
C ALA A 46 5.77 8.07 16.44
N GLU A 47 4.48 7.77 16.44
CA GLU A 47 3.66 7.64 17.65
C GLU A 47 3.78 6.25 18.31
N SER A 48 4.64 5.36 17.79
CA SER A 48 4.82 3.97 18.27
C SER A 48 3.50 3.18 18.40
N VAL A 49 2.51 3.51 17.56
CA VAL A 49 1.19 2.87 17.53
C VAL A 49 1.28 1.45 16.98
N LEU A 50 2.21 1.22 16.06
CA LEU A 50 2.58 -0.10 15.55
C LEU A 50 4.05 -0.38 15.81
N SER A 51 4.40 -1.67 15.87
CA SER A 51 5.80 -2.09 15.91
C SER A 51 6.52 -1.66 14.62
N LYS A 52 7.84 -1.50 14.73
CA LYS A 52 8.69 -1.20 13.57
C LYS A 52 8.52 -2.24 12.46
N GLU A 53 8.43 -3.52 12.81
CA GLU A 53 8.20 -4.62 11.85
C GLU A 53 6.89 -4.45 11.05
N HIS A 54 5.81 -4.07 11.73
CA HIS A 54 4.54 -3.80 11.05
C HIS A 54 4.61 -2.58 10.12
N CYS A 55 5.29 -1.50 10.53
CA CYS A 55 5.49 -0.34 9.67
C CYS A 55 6.38 -0.66 8.45
N ASP A 56 7.46 -1.43 8.65
CA ASP A 56 8.36 -1.89 7.59
C ASP A 56 7.60 -2.77 6.57
N MET A 57 6.71 -3.65 7.05
CA MET A 57 5.83 -4.45 6.19
C MET A 57 4.87 -3.57 5.37
N LEU A 58 4.21 -2.59 5.99
CA LEU A 58 3.29 -1.67 5.29
C LEU A 58 4.01 -0.82 4.24
N ASP A 59 5.23 -0.39 4.53
CA ASP A 59 6.08 0.36 3.58
C ASP A 59 6.43 -0.49 2.36
N ALA A 60 6.77 -1.78 2.56
CA ALA A 60 7.00 -2.72 1.47
C ALA A 60 5.72 -3.00 0.65
N GLU A 61 4.57 -3.15 1.30
CA GLU A 61 3.27 -3.32 0.65
C GLU A 61 2.93 -2.08 -0.21
N LEU A 62 3.17 -0.86 0.30
CA LEU A 62 2.96 0.39 -0.43
C LEU A 62 3.86 0.48 -1.67
N LYS A 63 5.16 0.20 -1.53
CA LYS A 63 6.10 0.16 -2.66
C LYS A 63 5.67 -0.85 -3.71
N SER A 64 5.17 -2.01 -3.29
CA SER A 64 4.62 -3.03 -4.20
C SER A 64 3.39 -2.51 -4.95
N ALA A 65 2.46 -1.84 -4.27
CA ALA A 65 1.26 -1.27 -4.89
C ALA A 65 1.60 -0.21 -5.95
N VAL A 66 2.52 0.70 -5.64
CA VAL A 66 3.00 1.72 -6.60
C VAL A 66 3.66 1.07 -7.82
N SER A 67 4.51 0.05 -7.59
CA SER A 67 5.19 -0.68 -8.66
C SER A 67 4.21 -1.42 -9.58
N LYS A 68 3.22 -2.10 -8.99
CA LYS A 68 2.15 -2.80 -9.73
C LYS A 68 1.33 -1.83 -10.57
N TRP A 69 0.89 -0.71 -9.98
CA TRP A 69 0.13 0.31 -10.72
C TRP A 69 0.94 0.87 -11.90
N SER A 70 2.21 1.19 -11.66
CA SER A 70 3.12 1.75 -12.67
C SER A 70 3.45 0.77 -13.81
N SER A 71 3.37 -0.53 -13.55
CA SER A 71 3.58 -1.58 -14.56
C SER A 71 2.41 -1.72 -15.54
N GLY A 72 1.28 -1.05 -15.26
CA GLY A 72 0.03 -1.17 -16.01
C GLY A 72 -0.63 -2.54 -15.81
N PRO A 73 -1.84 -2.78 -16.36
CA PRO A 73 -2.37 -4.14 -16.44
C PRO A 73 -1.32 -4.99 -17.15
N ASP A 74 -0.94 -6.12 -16.55
CA ASP A 74 -0.01 -7.12 -17.08
C ASP A 74 0.01 -7.03 -18.60
N LYS A 75 1.06 -6.44 -19.19
CA LYS A 75 1.24 -6.58 -20.63
C LYS A 75 1.30 -8.08 -20.84
N PRO A 76 0.31 -8.73 -21.49
CA PRO A 76 0.47 -10.14 -21.80
C PRO A 76 1.74 -10.19 -22.62
N TYR A 77 2.71 -10.98 -22.15
CA TYR A 77 3.92 -11.30 -22.88
C TYR A 77 3.53 -11.41 -24.35
N LYS A 78 4.01 -10.48 -25.20
CA LYS A 78 3.88 -10.65 -26.64
C LYS A 78 4.62 -11.94 -26.96
N GLN A 79 3.87 -13.02 -27.15
CA GLN A 79 4.41 -14.24 -27.70
C GLN A 79 5.03 -13.87 -29.05
N PRO A 80 6.26 -14.30 -29.35
CA PRO A 80 6.84 -14.08 -30.67
C PRO A 80 5.94 -14.81 -31.67
N ILE A 81 5.40 -14.05 -32.63
CA ILE A 81 4.74 -14.64 -33.81
C ILE A 81 5.87 -15.35 -34.56
N ALA A 82 5.81 -16.68 -34.57
CA ALA A 82 6.62 -17.55 -35.43
C ALA A 82 5.99 -17.63 -36.83
#